data_AF-A0A920SUW2-F1
#
_entry.id   AF-A0A920SUW2-F1
#
_cell.length_a   1.000
_cell.length_b   1.000
_cell.length_c   1.000
_cell.angle_alpha   90.00
_cell.angle_beta   90.00
_cell.angle_gamma   90.00
#
_symmetry.space_group_name_H-M   'P 1'
#
loop_
_entity.id
_entity.type
_entity.pdbx_description
1 polymer ?
#
loop_
_entity_poly.entity_id
_entity_poly.type
_entity_poly.pdbx_seq_one_letter_code
_entity_poly.pdbx_strand_id
1 'polypeptide(L)'
;MTTGTSNRYDETNIQTMELVYGRGYMSAGGDEEVARIVGTVTITNKKILDIGCGLGGAVISLVATTAPHTSMASISTMACLIARHSLSKQPGSASV
;
A
#
# COMPACT_ATOMS: atom_id res chain seq x y z
N MET A 1 -14.38 24.89 25.23
CA MET A 1 -13.83 23.54 24.99
C MET A 1 -13.45 23.45 23.52
N THR A 2 -12.18 23.62 23.19
CA THR A 2 -11.65 23.34 21.85
C THR A 2 -11.40 21.83 21.75
N THR A 3 -12.28 21.11 21.06
CA THR A 3 -12.01 19.73 20.63
C THR A 3 -10.86 19.77 19.64
N GLY A 4 -9.63 19.57 20.12
CA GLY A 4 -8.46 19.41 19.26
C GLY A 4 -8.66 18.17 18.41
N THR A 5 -8.75 18.35 17.09
CA THR A 5 -8.79 17.26 16.12
C THR A 5 -7.43 16.57 16.16
N SER A 6 -7.32 15.46 16.91
CA SER A 6 -6.10 14.65 16.89
C SER A 6 -5.91 14.11 15.47
N ASN A 7 -4.75 14.40 14.87
CA ASN A 7 -4.41 13.89 13.55
C ASN A 7 -4.29 12.37 13.62
N ARG A 8 -5.25 11.65 13.05
CA ARG A 8 -5.28 10.18 13.06
C ARG A 8 -4.14 9.54 12.26
N TYR A 9 -3.43 10.34 11.47
CA TYR A 9 -2.33 9.92 10.61
C TYR A 9 -1.03 10.65 10.96
N ASP A 10 -0.83 10.97 12.25
CA ASP A 10 0.50 11.33 12.72
C ASP A 10 1.46 10.13 12.65
N GLU A 11 2.76 10.40 12.70
CA GLU A 11 3.82 9.40 12.57
C GLU A 11 3.73 8.28 13.61
N THR A 12 3.37 8.60 14.86
CA THR A 12 3.27 7.60 15.93
C THR A 12 2.13 6.64 15.67
N ASN A 13 0.98 7.16 15.24
CA ASN A 13 -0.18 6.35 14.86
C ASN A 13 0.13 5.49 13.62
N ILE A 14 0.79 6.05 12.61
CA ILE A 14 1.21 5.30 11.41
C ILE A 14 2.13 4.12 11.79
N GLN A 15 3.17 4.37 12.58
CA GLN A 15 4.10 3.32 13.03
C GLN A 15 3.40 2.25 13.87
N THR A 16 2.46 2.66 14.73
CA THR A 16 1.65 1.73 15.51
C THR A 16 0.79 0.85 14.61
N MET A 17 0.20 1.41 13.54
CA MET A 17 -0.59 0.65 12.59
C MET A 17 0.26 -0.35 11.79
N GLU A 18 1.46 0.02 11.35
CA GLU A 18 2.38 -0.93 10.70
C GLU A 18 2.83 -2.05 11.65
N LEU A 19 2.97 -1.76 12.94
CA LEU A 19 3.29 -2.78 13.95
C LEU A 19 2.15 -3.79 14.11
N VAL A 20 0.89 -3.33 14.06
CA VAL A 20 -0.30 -4.19 14.25
C VAL A 20 -0.68 -4.93 12.97
N TYR A 21 -0.63 -4.26 11.82
CA TYR A 21 -1.17 -4.76 10.55
C TYR A 21 -0.11 -5.21 9.55
N GLY A 22 1.17 -4.96 9.84
CA GLY A 22 2.28 -5.27 8.96
C GLY A 22 2.80 -4.05 8.21
N ARG A 23 4.06 -4.15 7.76
CA ARG A 23 4.74 -3.08 7.03
C ARG A 23 3.96 -2.70 5.77
N GLY A 24 3.76 -1.40 5.56
CA GLY A 24 3.03 -0.85 4.42
C GLY A 24 1.51 -0.89 4.58
N TYR A 25 0.98 -1.37 5.71
CA TYR A 25 -0.45 -1.51 5.96
C TYR A 25 -0.96 -0.59 7.07
N MET A 26 -2.10 0.02 6.79
CA MET A 26 -2.88 0.80 7.75
C MET A 26 -4.28 0.18 7.93
N SER A 27 -4.43 -1.09 7.56
CA SER A 27 -5.66 -1.86 7.68
C SER A 27 -5.32 -3.33 7.86
N ALA A 28 -6.17 -4.05 8.58
CA ALA A 28 -5.97 -5.47 8.87
C ALA A 28 -5.87 -6.34 7.61
N GLY A 29 -5.18 -7.47 7.75
CA GLY A 29 -5.17 -8.57 6.77
C GLY A 29 -3.91 -8.66 5.90
N GLY A 30 -3.17 -7.56 5.71
CA GLY A 30 -1.88 -7.57 5.01
C GLY A 30 -1.93 -8.17 3.60
N ASP A 31 -0.83 -8.78 3.16
CA ASP A 31 -0.69 -9.36 1.81
C ASP A 31 -1.67 -10.50 1.55
N GLU A 32 -1.95 -11.34 2.55
CA GLU A 32 -2.86 -12.49 2.42
C GLU A 32 -4.29 -12.04 2.11
N GLU A 33 -4.76 -10.98 2.77
CA GLU A 33 -6.08 -10.42 2.53
C GLU A 33 -6.17 -9.77 1.15
N VAL A 34 -5.12 -9.07 0.72
CA VAL A 34 -5.04 -8.52 -0.65
C VAL A 34 -5.16 -9.65 -1.67
N ALA A 35 -4.39 -10.74 -1.51
CA ALA A 35 -4.45 -11.90 -2.40
C ALA A 35 -5.84 -12.57 -2.39
N ARG A 36 -6.46 -12.70 -1.21
CA ARG A 36 -7.81 -13.29 -1.06
C ARG A 36 -8.88 -12.48 -1.78
N ILE A 37 -8.86 -11.15 -1.65
CA ILE A 37 -9.82 -10.26 -2.30
C ILE A 37 -9.60 -10.28 -3.82
N VAL A 38 -8.37 -10.08 -4.25
CA VAL A 38 -8.00 -9.97 -5.67
C VAL A 38 -8.21 -11.29 -6.40
N GLY A 39 -7.99 -12.42 -5.74
CA GLY A 39 -8.20 -13.75 -6.30
C GLY A 39 -9.64 -14.03 -6.75
N THR A 40 -10.60 -13.19 -6.34
CA THR A 40 -12.01 -13.28 -6.75
C THR A 40 -12.35 -12.45 -7.99
N VAL A 41 -11.41 -11.67 -8.53
CA VAL A 41 -11.64 -10.74 -9.65
C VAL A 41 -10.56 -10.85 -10.73
N THR A 42 -10.94 -10.68 -12.00
CA THR A 42 -9.98 -10.64 -13.11
C THR A 42 -9.53 -9.22 -13.38
N ILE A 43 -8.24 -8.93 -13.18
CA ILE A 43 -7.68 -7.57 -13.28
C ILE A 43 -6.57 -7.41 -14.33
N THR A 44 -6.22 -8.48 -15.05
CA THR A 44 -5.24 -8.44 -16.14
C THR A 44 -5.66 -7.44 -17.23
N ASN A 45 -4.72 -6.64 -17.73
CA ASN A 45 -4.95 -5.60 -18.74
C ASN A 45 -5.96 -4.52 -18.32
N LYS A 46 -6.18 -4.32 -17.01
CA LYS A 46 -7.01 -3.24 -16.48
C LYS A 46 -6.17 -2.08 -15.98
N LYS A 47 -6.81 -0.92 -15.93
CA LYS A 47 -6.34 0.23 -15.16
C LYS A 47 -7.01 0.19 -13.80
N ILE A 48 -6.21 0.19 -12.73
CA ILE A 48 -6.71 0.10 -11.36
C ILE A 48 -6.47 1.43 -10.67
N LEU A 49 -7.48 1.90 -9.94
CA LEU A 49 -7.38 3.06 -9.05
C LEU A 49 -7.45 2.58 -7.60
N ASP A 50 -6.40 2.85 -6.84
CA ASP A 50 -6.43 2.67 -5.38
C ASP A 50 -6.81 3.99 -4.69
N ILE A 51 -7.93 3.98 -3.96
CA ILE A 51 -8.47 5.13 -3.21
C ILE A 51 -8.12 4.95 -1.75
N GLY A 52 -7.31 5.86 -1.22
CA GLY A 52 -6.86 5.77 0.17
C GLY A 52 -5.75 4.73 0.34
N CYS A 53 -4.76 4.74 -0.57
CA CYS A 53 -3.69 3.75 -0.64
C CYS A 53 -2.79 3.62 0.61
N GLY A 54 -3.00 4.46 1.62
CA GLY A 54 -2.18 4.51 2.82
C GLY A 54 -0.68 4.57 2.47
N LEU A 55 0.08 3.68 3.07
CA LEU A 55 1.54 3.53 2.85
C LEU A 55 1.89 2.76 1.56
N GLY A 56 0.89 2.24 0.84
CA GLY A 56 1.05 1.58 -0.45
C GLY A 56 1.27 0.06 -0.41
N GLY A 57 1.18 -0.59 0.76
CA GLY A 57 1.37 -2.05 0.89
C GLY A 57 0.46 -2.85 -0.04
N ALA A 58 -0.84 -2.52 -0.08
CA ALA A 58 -1.81 -3.19 -0.94
C ALA A 58 -1.49 -3.02 -2.43
N VAL A 59 -1.08 -1.82 -2.88
CA VAL A 59 -0.66 -1.58 -4.28
C VAL A 59 0.57 -2.40 -4.64
N ILE A 60 1.57 -2.44 -3.75
CA ILE A 60 2.81 -3.19 -3.98
C ILE A 60 2.50 -4.68 -4.07
N SER A 61 1.71 -5.21 -3.13
CA SER A 61 1.24 -6.60 -3.14
C SER A 61 0.46 -6.92 -4.43
N LEU A 62 -0.40 -6.01 -4.88
CA LEU A 62 -1.16 -6.17 -6.12
C LEU A 62 -0.27 -6.23 -7.35
N VAL A 63 0.70 -5.32 -7.49
CA VAL A 63 1.64 -5.32 -8.63
C VAL A 63 2.52 -6.58 -8.60
N ALA A 64 2.99 -7.00 -7.42
CA ALA A 64 3.82 -8.20 -7.27
C ALA A 64 3.07 -9.48 -7.69
N THR A 65 1.75 -9.53 -7.48
CA THR A 65 0.92 -10.69 -7.81
C THR A 65 0.37 -10.69 -9.25
N THR A 66 0.37 -9.56 -9.96
CA THR A 66 -0.40 -9.38 -11.22
C THR A 66 0.38 -8.90 -12.46
N ALA A 67 1.69 -9.21 -12.57
CA ALA A 67 2.56 -8.85 -13.71
C ALA A 67 1.95 -9.10 -15.12
N PRO A 68 2.46 -8.51 -16.24
CA PRO A 68 3.22 -7.28 -16.47
C PRO A 68 2.41 -6.17 -17.22
N HIS A 69 1.11 -6.35 -17.42
CA HIS A 69 0.28 -5.45 -18.25
C HIS A 69 -0.81 -4.69 -17.48
N THR A 70 -0.73 -4.66 -16.15
CA THR A 70 -1.65 -3.91 -15.30
C THR A 70 -1.05 -2.54 -15.01
N SER A 71 -1.74 -1.47 -15.41
CA SER A 71 -1.34 -0.10 -15.07
C SER A 71 -2.09 0.35 -13.83
N MET A 72 -1.38 0.78 -12.78
CA MET A 72 -1.99 1.26 -11.55
C MET A 72 -1.83 2.77 -11.40
N ALA A 73 -2.93 3.45 -11.10
CA ALA A 73 -2.95 4.81 -10.62
C ALA A 73 -3.35 4.80 -9.15
N SER A 74 -2.75 5.66 -8.34
CA SER A 74 -3.05 5.76 -6.92
C SER A 74 -3.32 7.21 -6.55
N ILE A 75 -4.41 7.43 -5.81
CA ILE A 75 -4.77 8.74 -5.29
C ILE A 75 -4.87 8.61 -3.77
N SER A 76 -4.03 9.38 -3.08
CA SER A 76 -4.07 9.51 -1.62
C SER A 76 -4.02 10.99 -1.25
N THR A 77 -4.88 11.38 -0.31
CA THR A 77 -4.88 12.73 0.24
C THR A 77 -3.79 12.92 1.31
N MET A 78 -3.15 11.85 1.83
CA MET A 78 -2.30 11.94 3.04
C MET A 78 -1.04 11.07 3.12
N ALA A 79 -0.74 10.13 2.20
CA ALA A 79 0.34 9.14 2.47
C ALA A 79 1.19 8.67 1.28
N CYS A 80 1.19 9.37 0.14
CA CYS A 80 1.92 8.89 -1.06
C CYS A 80 3.46 9.09 -1.01
N LEU A 81 4.01 9.72 0.04
CA LEU A 81 5.45 10.03 0.10
C LEU A 81 6.33 8.82 0.50
N ILE A 82 5.79 7.85 1.25
CA ILE A 82 6.57 6.72 1.82
C ILE A 82 6.77 5.59 0.81
N ALA A 83 5.78 5.35 -0.08
CA ALA A 83 5.87 4.30 -1.11
C ALA A 83 7.03 4.53 -2.10
N ARG A 84 7.36 5.79 -2.43
CA ARG A 84 8.49 6.12 -3.33
C ARG A 84 9.85 5.81 -2.70
N HIS A 85 10.00 5.99 -1.38
CA HIS A 85 11.28 5.73 -0.71
C HIS A 85 11.56 4.22 -0.59
N SER A 86 10.53 3.40 -0.37
CA SER A 86 10.66 1.95 -0.26
C SER A 86 10.96 1.25 -1.60
N LEU A 87 10.46 1.80 -2.72
CA LEU A 87 10.81 1.33 -4.06
C LEU A 87 12.24 1.70 -4.49
N SER A 88 12.81 2.77 -3.93
CA SER A 88 14.21 3.18 -4.19
C SER A 88 15.27 2.34 -3.45
N LYS A 89 14.86 1.44 -2.55
CA LYS A 89 15.76 0.61 -1.72
C LYS A 89 15.71 -0.90 -2.02
N GLN A 90 15.09 -1.32 -3.13
CA GLN A 90 15.28 -2.69 -3.61
C GLN A 90 16.75 -2.85 -4.06
N PRO A 91 17.57 -3.71 -3.44
CA PRO A 91 18.91 -3.97 -3.95
C PRO A 91 18.77 -4.57 -5.34
N GLY A 92 19.50 -4.00 -6.30
CA GLY A 92 19.57 -4.51 -7.66
C GLY A 92 19.82 -6.02 -7.63
N SER A 93 19.03 -6.76 -8.41
CA SER A 93 19.27 -8.15 -8.74
C SER A 93 20.74 -8.31 -9.13
N ALA A 94 21.54 -8.91 -8.25
CA ALA A 94 22.87 -9.35 -8.59
C ALA A 94 22.74 -10.45 -9.64
N SER A 95 23.00 -10.10 -10.90
CA SER A 95 23.41 -11.06 -11.91
C SER A 95 24.90 -11.33 -11.72
N VAL A 96 25.26 -12.51 -11.22
CA VAL A 96 26.28 -13.45 -11.76
C VAL A 96 26.00 -14.80 -11.11
#